data_AF-A0A845LSE2-F1
#
_entry.id   AF-A0A845LSE2-F1
#
_cell.length_a   1.000
_cell.length_b   1.000
_cell.length_c   1.000
_cell.angle_alpha   90.00
_cell.angle_beta   90.00
_cell.angle_gamma   90.00
#
_symmetry.space_group_name_H-M   'P 1'
#
loop_
_entity.id
_entity.type
_entity.pdbx_description
1 polymer ?
#
loop_
_entity_poly.entity_id
_entity_poly.type
_entity_poly.pdbx_seq_one_letter_code
_entity_poly.pdbx_strand_id
1 'polypeptide(L)'
;MKSTTFHISRTDGKVDNGQLKFQIDLLPAYAIEYSMLYIEGILYSDNYHKISRSYITVDIDIDSIFPKNHEYKLMLIIYYFGIRDYSFLFPHIKKKNPELAKRIGYFYEEAEKSFDSGAWLSYSLMCAAIFEGILFSKHNIKSGFNDLIEDAFKNGSIDLSTRETMHIARNNRNLVHSNKYNDKLVQRIDAMDMRTTMDRLIKDFPY
;
A
#
# COMPACT_ATOMS: atom_id res chain seq x y z
N MET A 1 -0.09 -7.59 -13.04
CA MET A 1 -0.91 -6.36 -13.21
C MET A 1 -1.88 -6.28 -12.03
N LYS A 2 -1.84 -5.22 -11.23
CA LYS A 2 -2.75 -5.02 -10.10
C LYS A 2 -3.99 -4.27 -10.59
N SER A 3 -5.16 -4.63 -10.08
CA SER A 3 -6.41 -3.91 -10.34
C SER A 3 -7.21 -3.70 -9.07
N THR A 4 -8.12 -2.73 -9.10
CA THR A 4 -9.11 -2.53 -8.04
C THR A 4 -10.48 -2.38 -8.69
N THR A 5 -11.46 -3.10 -8.13
CA THR A 5 -12.85 -3.05 -8.58
C THR A 5 -13.67 -2.28 -7.56
N PHE A 6 -14.37 -1.25 -8.03
CA PHE A 6 -15.31 -0.46 -7.25
C PHE A 6 -16.72 -0.80 -7.71
N HIS A 7 -17.56 -1.20 -6.76
CA HIS A 7 -19.00 -1.31 -6.97
C HIS A 7 -19.64 -0.02 -6.50
N ILE A 8 -20.26 0.71 -7.42
CA ILE A 8 -20.80 2.04 -7.17
C ILE A 8 -22.32 1.93 -7.13
N SER A 9 -22.94 2.38 -6.04
CA SER A 9 -24.39 2.49 -5.95
C SER A 9 -24.83 3.86 -6.46
N ARG A 10 -26.04 3.95 -7.04
CA ARG A 10 -26.65 5.24 -7.41
C ARG A 10 -26.67 6.24 -6.25
N THR A 11 -26.82 5.76 -5.02
CA THR A 11 -26.83 6.59 -3.80
C THR A 11 -25.50 7.28 -3.51
N ASP A 12 -24.40 6.79 -4.08
CA ASP A 12 -23.05 7.30 -3.83
C ASP A 12 -22.72 8.51 -4.71
N GLY A 13 -23.57 8.80 -5.70
CA GLY A 13 -23.38 9.89 -6.65
C GLY A 13 -24.21 11.13 -6.32
N LYS A 14 -23.75 12.27 -6.82
CA LYS A 14 -24.50 13.54 -6.77
C LYS A 14 -25.10 13.84 -8.13
N VAL A 15 -26.40 14.16 -8.17
CA VAL A 15 -27.06 14.60 -9.39
C VAL A 15 -26.78 16.10 -9.59
N ASP A 16 -26.20 16.45 -10.73
CA ASP A 16 -25.90 17.81 -11.13
C ASP A 16 -26.25 18.01 -12.61
N ASN A 17 -27.20 18.90 -12.91
CA ASN A 17 -27.68 19.18 -14.27
C ASN A 17 -28.08 17.94 -15.10
N GLY A 18 -28.77 16.97 -14.49
CA GLY A 18 -29.21 15.73 -15.17
C GLY A 18 -28.13 14.65 -15.28
N GLN A 19 -26.90 14.95 -14.88
CA GLN A 19 -25.80 13.99 -14.82
C GLN A 19 -25.64 13.43 -13.40
N LEU A 20 -25.43 12.13 -13.28
CA LEU A 20 -24.93 11.54 -12.04
C LEU A 20 -23.42 11.61 -12.02
N LYS A 21 -22.87 12.28 -11.03
CA LYS A 21 -21.44 12.43 -10.82
C LYS A 21 -21.00 11.62 -9.62
N PHE A 22 -20.02 10.75 -9.82
CA PHE A 22 -19.33 10.04 -8.76
C PHE A 22 -17.92 10.57 -8.62
N GLN A 23 -17.44 10.69 -7.39
CA GLN A 23 -16.02 10.88 -7.12
C GLN A 23 -15.53 9.70 -6.30
N ILE A 24 -14.57 8.96 -6.84
CA ILE A 24 -13.97 7.80 -6.20
C ILE A 24 -12.55 8.18 -5.85
N ASP A 25 -12.24 8.23 -4.56
CA ASP A 25 -10.90 8.53 -4.09
C ASP A 25 -9.96 7.36 -4.39
N LEU A 26 -8.78 7.70 -4.89
CA LEU A 26 -7.74 6.75 -5.26
C LEU A 26 -6.55 6.89 -4.34
N LEU A 27 -5.80 5.81 -4.17
CA LEU A 27 -4.47 5.88 -3.58
C LEU A 27 -3.52 6.56 -4.58
N PRO A 28 -3.03 7.79 -4.29
CA PRO A 28 -2.13 8.52 -5.20
C PRO A 28 -0.75 7.84 -5.35
N ALA A 29 -0.51 6.76 -4.61
CA ALA A 29 0.64 5.89 -4.73
C ALA A 29 0.73 5.26 -6.12
N TYR A 30 -0.38 4.89 -6.76
CA TYR A 30 -0.36 4.07 -7.98
C TYR A 30 -0.40 4.90 -9.26
N ALA A 31 0.32 4.44 -10.29
CA ALA A 31 0.22 4.91 -11.65
C ALA A 31 -0.92 4.16 -12.36
N ILE A 32 -1.95 4.88 -12.79
CA ILE A 32 -3.10 4.32 -13.49
C ILE A 32 -2.75 4.17 -14.97
N GLU A 33 -3.00 2.98 -15.51
CA GLU A 33 -2.78 2.67 -16.92
C GLU A 33 -4.03 3.00 -17.73
N TYR A 34 -5.16 2.41 -17.33
CA TYR A 34 -6.49 2.68 -17.88
C TYR A 34 -7.57 2.25 -16.86
N SER A 35 -8.82 2.60 -17.15
CA SER A 35 -9.98 2.13 -16.39
C SER A 35 -11.10 1.68 -17.31
N MET A 36 -11.97 0.82 -16.79
CA MET A 36 -13.12 0.28 -17.49
C MET A 36 -14.38 0.52 -16.66
N LEU A 37 -15.38 1.18 -17.24
CA LEU A 37 -16.67 1.39 -16.62
C LEU A 37 -17.67 0.38 -17.19
N TYR A 38 -18.25 -0.43 -16.31
CA TYR A 38 -19.35 -1.32 -16.64
C TYR A 38 -20.63 -0.78 -16.02
N ILE A 39 -21.68 -0.79 -16.83
CA ILE A 39 -23.02 -0.40 -16.43
C ILE A 39 -23.95 -1.53 -16.86
N GLU A 40 -24.59 -2.20 -15.90
CA GLU A 40 -25.43 -3.39 -16.17
C GLU A 40 -24.70 -4.46 -17.01
N GLY A 41 -23.39 -4.61 -16.79
CA GLY A 41 -22.55 -5.57 -17.51
C GLY A 41 -22.11 -5.13 -18.92
N ILE A 42 -22.56 -3.97 -19.41
CA ILE A 42 -22.11 -3.39 -20.67
C ILE A 42 -20.89 -2.49 -20.40
N LEU A 43 -19.84 -2.63 -21.22
CA LEU A 43 -18.63 -1.80 -21.14
C LEU A 43 -18.86 -0.45 -21.82
N TYR A 44 -18.58 0.64 -21.11
CA TYR A 44 -18.66 2.02 -21.60
C TYR A 44 -17.25 2.61 -21.74
N SER A 45 -17.03 3.31 -22.85
CA SER A 45 -15.73 3.90 -23.21
C SER A 45 -15.30 5.08 -22.31
N ASP A 46 -14.04 5.48 -22.40
CA ASP A 46 -13.35 6.49 -21.57
C ASP A 46 -14.01 7.87 -21.48
N ASN A 47 -15.00 8.19 -22.32
CA ASN A 47 -15.69 9.48 -22.31
C ASN A 47 -16.53 9.72 -21.04
N TYR A 48 -16.86 8.66 -20.28
CA TYR A 48 -17.71 8.74 -19.10
C TYR A 48 -16.95 8.91 -17.78
N HIS A 49 -15.61 8.94 -17.81
CA HIS A 49 -14.84 9.11 -16.59
C HIS A 49 -13.54 9.88 -16.83
N LYS A 50 -13.16 10.70 -15.84
CA LYS A 50 -11.93 11.49 -15.86
C LYS A 50 -11.05 11.06 -14.71
N ILE A 51 -9.81 10.73 -15.05
CA ILE A 51 -8.83 10.25 -14.07
C ILE A 51 -7.96 11.43 -13.63
N SER A 52 -7.98 11.71 -12.34
CA SER A 52 -7.03 12.60 -11.67
C SER A 52 -6.00 11.79 -10.89
N ARG A 53 -4.99 12.47 -10.32
CA ARG A 53 -3.92 11.82 -9.54
C ARG A 53 -4.41 11.12 -8.27
N SER A 54 -5.56 11.53 -7.73
CA SER A 54 -6.05 11.08 -6.42
C SER A 54 -7.54 10.78 -6.41
N TYR A 55 -8.23 10.92 -7.54
CA TYR A 55 -9.65 10.57 -7.65
C TYR A 55 -10.00 10.27 -9.12
N ILE A 56 -11.06 9.48 -9.32
CA ILE A 56 -11.75 9.38 -10.61
C ILE A 56 -13.11 10.03 -10.47
N THR A 57 -13.44 10.89 -11.43
CA THR A 57 -14.81 11.39 -11.60
C THR A 57 -15.50 10.55 -12.66
N VAL A 58 -16.66 9.99 -12.36
CA VAL A 58 -17.51 9.28 -13.34
C VAL A 58 -18.73 10.15 -13.58
N ASP A 59 -18.92 10.59 -14.81
CA ASP A 59 -20.02 11.45 -15.24
C ASP A 59 -20.96 10.64 -16.13
N ILE A 60 -22.16 10.31 -15.63
CA ILE A 60 -23.15 9.50 -16.34
C ILE A 60 -24.36 10.37 -16.64
N ASP A 61 -24.72 10.47 -17.92
CA ASP A 61 -25.97 11.09 -18.31
C ASP A 61 -27.14 10.12 -18.03
N ILE A 62 -27.92 10.45 -17.00
CA ILE A 62 -28.98 9.57 -16.49
C ILE A 62 -30.14 9.53 -17.47
N ASP A 63 -30.46 10.66 -18.10
CA ASP A 63 -31.65 10.81 -18.94
C ASP A 63 -31.47 10.12 -20.31
N SER A 64 -30.24 9.91 -20.77
CA SER A 64 -29.96 9.20 -22.03
C SER A 64 -29.75 7.68 -21.87
N ILE A 65 -29.34 7.22 -20.68
CA ILE A 65 -28.95 5.82 -20.48
C ILE A 65 -30.01 5.04 -19.68
N PHE A 66 -30.79 5.70 -18.81
CA PHE A 66 -31.66 4.99 -17.87
C PHE A 66 -33.07 5.57 -17.70
N PRO A 67 -34.09 4.71 -17.54
CA PRO A 67 -35.39 5.14 -17.04
C PRO A 67 -35.27 5.73 -15.64
N LYS A 68 -35.96 6.86 -15.41
CA LYS A 68 -36.13 7.42 -14.06
C LYS A 68 -36.72 6.34 -13.14
N ASN A 69 -35.99 6.02 -12.07
CA ASN A 69 -36.29 5.02 -11.03
C ASN A 69 -35.77 3.58 -11.24
N HIS A 70 -34.91 3.33 -12.22
CA HIS A 70 -34.16 2.07 -12.24
C HIS A 70 -32.96 2.12 -11.27
N GLU A 71 -32.78 1.08 -10.47
CA GLU A 71 -31.50 0.79 -9.83
C GLU A 71 -30.57 0.18 -10.87
N TYR A 72 -29.35 0.68 -10.96
CA TYR A 72 -28.34 0.13 -11.85
C TYR A 72 -27.08 -0.23 -11.09
N LYS A 73 -26.40 -1.27 -11.58
CA LYS A 73 -25.11 -1.75 -11.11
C LYS A 73 -24.01 -1.09 -11.91
N LEU A 74 -23.25 -0.26 -11.23
CA LEU A 74 -22.04 0.36 -11.74
C LEU A 74 -20.82 -0.37 -11.20
N MET A 75 -19.91 -0.71 -12.08
CA MET A 75 -18.64 -1.32 -11.72
C MET A 75 -17.52 -0.59 -12.45
N LEU A 76 -16.63 0.06 -11.69
CA LEU A 76 -15.42 0.66 -12.22
C LEU A 76 -14.23 -0.24 -11.88
N ILE A 77 -13.51 -0.67 -12.90
CA ILE A 77 -12.27 -1.43 -12.75
C ILE A 77 -11.11 -0.52 -13.13
N ILE A 78 -10.16 -0.35 -12.22
CA ILE A 78 -8.94 0.45 -12.46
C ILE A 78 -7.77 -0.49 -12.58
N TYR A 79 -7.00 -0.35 -13.66
CA TYR A 79 -5.77 -1.09 -13.90
C TYR A 79 -4.56 -0.19 -13.65
N TYR A 80 -3.61 -0.70 -12.87
CA TYR A 80 -2.42 0.04 -12.48
C TYR A 80 -1.17 -0.54 -13.13
N PHE A 81 -0.33 0.34 -13.67
CA PHE A 81 0.99 -0.01 -14.19
C PHE A 81 1.95 -0.40 -13.05
N GLY A 82 1.88 0.34 -11.94
CA GLY A 82 2.76 0.15 -10.79
C GLY A 82 2.60 1.23 -9.74
N ILE A 83 3.55 1.33 -8.81
CA ILE A 83 3.59 2.36 -7.77
C ILE A 83 4.43 3.53 -8.28
N ARG A 84 3.83 4.71 -8.37
CA ARG A 84 4.46 5.98 -8.75
C ARG A 84 5.22 6.63 -7.59
N ASP A 85 4.65 6.58 -6.39
CA ASP A 85 5.22 7.21 -5.20
C ASP A 85 4.95 6.34 -3.97
N TYR A 86 5.97 5.58 -3.58
CA TYR A 86 5.96 4.65 -2.46
C TYR A 86 5.74 5.32 -1.10
N SER A 87 5.94 6.64 -0.97
CA SER A 87 5.69 7.34 0.29
C SER A 87 4.20 7.35 0.67
N PHE A 88 3.30 7.23 -0.31
CA PHE A 88 1.87 7.16 -0.09
C PHE A 88 1.39 5.81 0.44
N LEU A 89 2.25 4.78 0.47
CA LEU A 89 1.95 3.53 1.17
C LEU A 89 1.94 3.71 2.70
N PHE A 90 2.52 4.80 3.21
CA PHE A 90 2.65 5.09 4.64
C PHE A 90 1.91 6.38 5.01
N PRO A 91 0.58 6.50 4.78
CA PRO A 91 -0.14 7.76 4.92
C PRO A 91 -0.08 8.34 6.34
N HIS A 92 -0.10 7.46 7.34
CA HIS A 92 0.02 7.79 8.76
C HIS A 92 1.40 8.38 9.12
N ILE A 93 2.48 7.90 8.50
CA ILE A 93 3.84 8.47 8.66
C ILE A 93 3.89 9.78 7.88
N LYS A 94 3.40 9.78 6.64
CA LYS A 94 3.46 10.94 5.73
C LYS A 94 2.82 12.18 6.33
N LYS A 95 1.70 12.03 7.05
CA LYS A 95 1.03 13.13 7.74
C LYS A 95 1.87 13.76 8.86
N LYS A 96 2.65 12.95 9.60
CA LYS A 96 3.46 13.41 10.75
C LYS A 96 4.89 13.77 10.36
N ASN A 97 5.49 13.00 9.46
CA ASN A 97 6.87 13.09 9.02
C ASN A 97 7.00 12.67 7.54
N PRO A 98 6.76 13.60 6.60
CA PRO A 98 6.82 13.33 5.15
C PRO A 98 8.19 12.79 4.69
N GLU A 99 9.29 13.29 5.27
CA GLU A 99 10.64 12.87 4.90
C GLU A 99 10.94 11.43 5.32
N LEU A 100 10.47 11.01 6.50
CA LEU A 100 10.57 9.63 6.92
C LEU A 100 9.74 8.71 6.00
N ALA A 101 8.49 9.11 5.68
CA ALA A 101 7.65 8.35 4.76
C ALA A 101 8.30 8.21 3.37
N LYS A 102 8.98 9.26 2.89
CA LYS A 102 9.74 9.22 1.63
C LYS A 102 10.91 8.25 1.69
N ARG A 103 11.72 8.29 2.76
CA ARG A 103 12.85 7.34 2.94
C ARG A 103 12.37 5.89 3.02
N ILE A 104 11.34 5.63 3.83
CA ILE A 104 10.75 4.29 3.95
C ILE A 104 10.17 3.85 2.59
N GLY A 105 9.57 4.77 1.83
CA GLY A 105 9.12 4.52 0.47
C GLY A 105 10.25 4.05 -0.46
N TYR A 106 11.42 4.69 -0.43
CA TYR A 106 12.58 4.25 -1.21
C TYR A 106 13.09 2.88 -0.76
N PHE A 107 13.10 2.59 0.54
CA PHE A 107 13.45 1.26 1.03
C PHE A 107 12.45 0.21 0.56
N TYR A 108 11.16 0.52 0.52
CA TYR A 108 10.14 -0.42 0.01
C TYR A 108 10.33 -0.70 -1.47
N GLU A 109 10.59 0.33 -2.29
CA GLU A 109 10.89 0.14 -3.72
C GLU A 109 12.08 -0.79 -3.92
N GLU A 110 13.16 -0.57 -3.16
CA GLU A 110 14.36 -1.40 -3.24
C GLU A 110 14.12 -2.82 -2.69
N ALA A 111 13.26 -2.96 -1.69
CA ALA A 111 12.82 -4.25 -1.18
C ALA A 111 12.07 -5.03 -2.29
N GLU A 112 11.15 -4.44 -3.03
CA GLU A 112 10.45 -5.14 -4.12
C GLU A 112 11.43 -5.65 -5.18
N LYS A 113 12.36 -4.80 -5.63
CA LYS A 113 13.40 -5.18 -6.60
C LYS A 113 14.30 -6.30 -6.07
N SER A 114 14.68 -6.22 -4.80
CA SER A 114 15.54 -7.23 -4.15
C SER A 114 14.82 -8.57 -3.99
N PHE A 115 13.51 -8.54 -3.70
CA PHE A 115 12.70 -9.73 -3.59
C PHE A 115 12.55 -10.44 -4.94
N ASP A 116 12.24 -9.69 -6.00
CA ASP A 116 12.04 -10.23 -7.35
C ASP A 116 13.33 -10.82 -7.93
N SER A 117 14.48 -10.22 -7.63
CA SER A 117 15.80 -10.68 -8.09
C SER A 117 16.41 -11.81 -7.23
N GLY A 118 15.82 -12.12 -6.08
CA GLY A 118 16.37 -13.12 -5.16
C GLY A 118 17.53 -12.65 -4.30
N ALA A 119 17.76 -11.33 -4.20
CA ALA A 119 18.79 -10.72 -3.35
C ALA A 119 18.35 -10.69 -1.87
N TRP A 120 18.27 -11.85 -1.23
CA TRP A 120 17.65 -12.01 0.10
C TRP A 120 18.26 -11.18 1.22
N LEU A 121 19.58 -11.00 1.22
CA LEU A 121 20.23 -10.12 2.21
C LEU A 121 19.79 -8.68 2.01
N SER A 122 19.91 -8.13 0.80
CA SER A 122 19.48 -6.77 0.46
C SER A 122 18.01 -6.56 0.83
N TYR A 123 17.15 -7.51 0.46
CA TYR A 123 15.74 -7.51 0.83
C TYR A 123 15.54 -7.40 2.34
N SER A 124 16.18 -8.28 3.11
CA SER A 124 16.07 -8.28 4.56
C SER A 124 16.56 -6.98 5.21
N LEU A 125 17.61 -6.35 4.67
CA LEU A 125 18.10 -5.06 5.15
C LEU A 125 17.08 -3.94 4.92
N MET A 126 16.46 -3.92 3.74
CA MET A 126 15.40 -2.97 3.42
C MET A 126 14.16 -3.19 4.31
N CYS A 127 13.71 -4.42 4.48
CA CYS A 127 12.61 -4.76 5.40
C CYS A 127 12.91 -4.29 6.83
N ALA A 128 14.13 -4.55 7.34
CA ALA A 128 14.52 -4.09 8.65
C ALA A 128 14.44 -2.56 8.78
N ALA A 129 14.91 -1.81 7.77
CA ALA A 129 14.85 -0.35 7.76
C ALA A 129 13.41 0.18 7.72
N ILE A 130 12.52 -0.48 6.98
CA ILE A 130 11.10 -0.16 6.92
C ILE A 130 10.43 -0.41 8.27
N PHE A 131 10.65 -1.59 8.88
CA PHE A 131 10.11 -1.94 10.19
C PHE A 131 10.54 -0.93 11.25
N GLU A 132 11.83 -0.63 11.33
CA GLU A 132 12.35 0.37 12.25
C GLU A 132 11.71 1.75 12.03
N GLY A 133 11.57 2.18 10.77
CA GLY A 133 10.91 3.44 10.42
C GLY A 133 9.43 3.50 10.82
N ILE A 134 8.68 2.40 10.63
CA ILE A 134 7.28 2.28 11.04
C ILE A 134 7.17 2.39 12.57
N LEU A 135 7.97 1.63 13.31
CA LEU A 135 7.95 1.66 14.78
C LEU A 135 8.39 3.04 15.31
N PHE A 136 9.47 3.61 14.77
CA PHE A 136 9.95 4.93 15.16
C PHE A 136 8.86 6.01 14.96
N SER A 137 8.09 5.94 13.88
CA SER A 137 7.01 6.90 13.60
C SER A 137 5.89 6.90 14.66
N LYS A 138 5.70 5.77 15.35
CA LYS A 138 4.66 5.60 16.38
C LYS A 138 5.16 5.96 17.77
N HIS A 139 6.33 5.44 18.14
CA HIS A 139 6.84 5.57 19.51
C HIS A 139 7.61 6.88 19.70
N ASN A 140 8.17 7.47 18.64
CA ASN A 140 8.95 8.72 18.67
C ASN A 140 10.04 8.77 19.75
N ILE A 141 10.51 7.59 20.20
CA ILE A 141 11.61 7.45 21.14
C ILE A 141 12.88 7.31 20.30
N LYS A 142 13.91 8.12 20.62
CA LYS A 142 15.27 7.91 20.08
C LYS A 142 15.87 6.66 20.74
N SER A 143 15.43 5.50 20.31
CA SER A 143 15.90 4.21 20.80
C SER A 143 16.35 3.32 19.64
N GLY A 144 17.12 2.29 19.95
CA GLY A 144 17.56 1.32 18.95
C GLY A 144 16.40 0.45 18.46
N PHE A 145 16.59 -0.18 17.31
CA PHE A 145 15.57 -1.06 16.72
C PHE A 145 15.07 -2.16 17.68
N ASN A 146 15.94 -2.73 18.52
CA ASN A 146 15.53 -3.67 19.58
C ASN A 146 14.45 -3.09 20.49
N ASP A 147 14.69 -1.90 21.02
CA ASP A 147 13.85 -1.30 22.03
C ASP A 147 12.50 -0.90 21.43
N LEU A 148 12.52 -0.45 20.17
CA LEU A 148 11.30 -0.20 19.40
C LEU A 148 10.46 -1.47 19.23
N ILE A 149 11.09 -2.61 18.90
CA ILE A 149 10.39 -3.90 18.77
C ILE A 149 9.77 -4.32 20.11
N GLU A 150 10.56 -4.28 21.19
CA GLU A 150 10.09 -4.72 22.50
C GLU A 150 9.01 -3.79 23.07
N ASP A 151 9.09 -2.48 22.85
CA ASP A 151 8.04 -1.54 23.23
C ASP A 151 6.74 -1.82 22.47
N ALA A 152 6.83 -1.93 21.13
CA ALA A 152 5.68 -2.23 20.27
C ALA A 152 5.00 -3.57 20.61
N PHE A 153 5.77 -4.57 21.05
CA PHE A 153 5.21 -5.83 21.52
C PHE A 153 4.53 -5.68 22.88
N LYS A 154 5.18 -5.02 23.84
CA LYS A 154 4.63 -4.79 25.19
C LYS A 154 3.32 -4.00 25.18
N ASN A 155 3.18 -3.04 24.28
CA ASN A 155 1.95 -2.25 24.14
C ASN A 155 0.92 -2.86 23.17
N GLY A 156 1.17 -4.06 22.63
CA GLY A 156 0.24 -4.78 21.77
C GLY A 156 0.09 -4.21 20.36
N SER A 157 1.01 -3.35 19.91
CA SER A 157 1.01 -2.85 18.52
C SER A 157 1.42 -3.92 17.51
N ILE A 158 2.17 -4.93 17.96
CA ILE A 158 2.58 -6.07 17.15
C ILE A 158 2.39 -7.38 17.92
N ASP A 159 2.12 -8.47 17.21
CA ASP A 159 2.02 -9.81 17.77
C ASP A 159 3.39 -10.51 17.88
N LEU A 160 3.41 -11.70 18.49
CA LEU A 160 4.63 -12.48 18.68
C LEU A 160 5.32 -12.82 17.35
N SER A 161 4.53 -13.21 16.34
CA SER A 161 5.06 -13.55 15.01
C SER A 161 5.74 -12.35 14.35
N THR A 162 5.12 -11.16 14.38
CA THR A 162 5.74 -9.92 13.89
C THR A 162 7.03 -9.63 14.62
N ARG A 163 7.02 -9.75 15.95
CA ARG A 163 8.21 -9.51 16.79
C ARG A 163 9.36 -10.44 16.39
N GLU A 164 9.09 -11.73 16.21
CA GLU A 164 10.10 -12.71 15.79
C GLU A 164 10.65 -12.37 14.40
N THR A 165 9.78 -12.09 13.43
CA THR A 165 10.21 -11.68 12.07
C THR A 165 11.05 -10.40 12.10
N MET A 166 10.69 -9.42 12.91
CA MET A 166 11.46 -8.18 13.05
C MET A 166 12.83 -8.43 13.69
N HIS A 167 12.93 -9.33 14.68
CA HIS A 167 14.22 -9.72 15.27
C HIS A 167 15.11 -10.46 14.27
N ILE A 168 14.54 -11.33 13.44
CA ILE A 168 15.28 -11.96 12.33
C ILE A 168 15.82 -10.88 11.38
N ALA A 169 14.95 -9.96 10.92
CA ALA A 169 15.35 -8.89 10.02
C ALA A 169 16.45 -7.99 10.63
N ARG A 170 16.34 -7.68 11.93
CA ARG A 170 17.35 -6.94 12.70
C ARG A 170 18.67 -7.69 12.74
N ASN A 171 18.65 -8.98 13.08
CA ASN A 171 19.86 -9.78 13.22
C ASN A 171 20.56 -9.97 11.86
N ASN A 172 19.81 -10.07 10.76
CA ASN A 172 20.36 -10.15 9.41
C ASN A 172 21.20 -8.92 9.03
N ARG A 173 20.99 -7.75 9.67
CA ARG A 173 21.88 -6.59 9.50
C ARG A 173 23.31 -6.88 9.89
N ASN A 174 23.54 -7.81 10.82
CA ASN A 174 24.87 -8.18 11.28
C ASN A 174 25.65 -9.02 10.26
N LEU A 175 24.97 -9.67 9.30
CA LEU A 175 25.60 -10.51 8.27
C LEU A 175 26.55 -9.74 7.35
N VAL A 176 26.38 -8.41 7.24
CA VAL A 176 27.33 -7.57 6.48
C VAL A 176 28.70 -7.46 7.17
N HIS A 177 28.79 -7.81 8.45
CA HIS A 177 30.02 -7.83 9.24
C HIS A 177 30.62 -9.24 9.25
N SER A 178 31.12 -9.68 8.09
CA SER A 178 31.61 -11.06 7.85
C SER A 178 32.76 -11.50 8.76
N ASN A 179 33.49 -10.56 9.37
CA ASN A 179 34.55 -10.86 10.33
C ASN A 179 34.05 -11.07 11.77
N LYS A 180 32.79 -10.76 12.06
CA LYS A 180 32.20 -10.82 13.41
C LYS A 180 31.14 -11.90 13.55
N TYR A 181 30.42 -12.21 12.48
CA TYR A 181 29.29 -13.13 12.52
C TYR A 181 29.49 -14.25 11.49
N ASN A 182 29.25 -15.49 11.92
CA ASN A 182 29.34 -16.70 11.10
C ASN A 182 27.96 -17.35 10.91
N ASP A 183 26.92 -16.53 10.95
CA ASP A 183 25.54 -16.97 10.82
C ASP A 183 25.22 -17.39 9.38
N LYS A 184 24.18 -18.21 9.22
CA LYS A 184 23.72 -18.63 7.90
C LYS A 184 23.21 -17.42 7.10
N LEU A 185 23.40 -17.47 5.78
CA LEU A 185 22.81 -16.49 4.88
C LEU A 185 21.28 -16.52 4.96
N VAL A 186 20.66 -15.35 4.72
CA VAL A 186 19.21 -15.17 4.70
C VAL A 186 18.57 -16.17 3.73
N GLN A 187 17.60 -16.93 4.22
CA GLN A 187 16.89 -17.93 3.43
C GLN A 187 15.62 -17.34 2.82
N ARG A 188 15.12 -17.97 1.75
CA ARG A 188 13.86 -17.58 1.11
C ARG A 188 12.68 -17.61 2.08
N ILE A 189 12.66 -18.54 3.04
CA ILE A 189 11.60 -18.62 4.05
C ILE A 189 11.52 -17.34 4.88
N ASP A 190 12.66 -16.84 5.37
CA ASP A 190 12.73 -15.59 6.13
C ASP A 190 12.23 -14.40 5.29
N ALA A 191 12.60 -14.36 4.02
CA ALA A 191 12.14 -13.31 3.10
C ALA A 191 10.62 -13.36 2.87
N MET A 192 10.01 -14.54 2.81
CA MET A 192 8.55 -14.69 2.67
C MET A 192 7.82 -14.22 3.93
N ASP A 193 8.36 -14.54 5.11
CA ASP A 193 7.80 -14.11 6.39
C ASP A 193 7.89 -12.58 6.55
N MET A 194 9.02 -11.99 6.15
CA MET A 194 9.20 -10.54 6.11
C MET A 194 8.25 -9.87 5.12
N ARG A 195 8.02 -10.46 3.94
CA ARG A 195 7.07 -9.93 2.94
C ARG A 195 5.66 -9.87 3.52
N THR A 196 5.22 -11.00 4.08
CA THR A 196 3.89 -11.12 4.68
C THR A 196 3.71 -10.13 5.83
N THR A 197 4.73 -10.02 6.69
CA THR A 197 4.73 -9.05 7.79
C THR A 197 4.66 -7.62 7.29
N MET A 198 5.49 -7.24 6.31
CA MET A 198 5.51 -5.90 5.72
C MET A 198 4.18 -5.51 5.10
N ASP A 199 3.57 -6.39 4.29
CA ASP A 199 2.29 -6.13 3.64
C ASP A 199 1.15 -5.96 4.67
N ARG A 200 1.20 -6.70 5.80
CA ARG A 200 0.27 -6.51 6.92
C ARG A 200 0.46 -5.18 7.62
N LEU A 201 1.69 -4.79 7.95
CA LEU A 201 1.96 -3.53 8.65
C LEU A 201 1.58 -2.31 7.79
N ILE A 202 1.76 -2.37 6.47
CA ILE A 202 1.35 -1.27 5.59
C ILE A 202 -0.17 -1.07 5.60
N LYS A 203 -0.95 -2.16 5.68
CA LYS A 203 -2.41 -2.11 5.66
C LYS A 203 -3.01 -1.79 7.03
N ASP A 204 -2.56 -2.51 8.05
CA ASP A 204 -3.30 -2.67 9.30
C ASP A 204 -2.48 -2.28 10.55
N PHE A 205 -1.38 -1.53 10.40
CA PHE A 205 -0.65 -1.13 11.59
C PHE A 205 -1.52 -0.22 12.47
N PRO A 206 -1.78 -0.60 13.74
CA PRO A 206 -2.69 0.14 14.59
C PRO A 206 -2.06 1.51 14.91
N TYR A 207 -2.80 2.60 14.65
CA TYR A 207 -2.40 3.98 14.95
C TYR A 207 -3.20 4.57 16.11
#